data_AF-A0A7W2ABE6-F1
#
_entry.id   AF-A0A7W2ABE6-F1
#
_cell.length_a   1.000
_cell.length_b   1.000
_cell.length_c   1.000
_cell.angle_alpha   90.00
_cell.angle_beta   90.00
_cell.angle_gamma   90.00
#
_symmetry.space_group_name_H-M   'P 1'
#
loop_
_entity.id
_entity.type
_entity.pdbx_description
1 polymer ?
#
loop_
_entity_poly.entity_id
_entity_poly.type
_entity_poly.pdbx_seq_one_letter_code
_entity_poly.pdbx_strand_id
1 'polypeptide(L)'
;MTKADIRGDFKEVESQIARLLAIGEGFREKDRDWSHMKNKEDWERNLYKISDDRNRATWGRIYSDGRDMAGFMSDALCSINYDITTYPTLTRVIERFDGSWIDSDLTPIVEDAIKVNEKYELNCWAFDQMVTLFKDQQSLAQVVKSTLELLKDSDLYKLENGIPVNKETSNITISNVSGSNIAISSSNVDQKVEGTDAIFADLMAAIDKADIDKKEALKESVSEMQEKQGTSGFGAAYKRFTAAAANHMTIVAPFIPALSALL
;
A
#
# COMPACT_ATOMS: atom_id res chain seq x y z
N MET A 1 -0.11 -15.21 5.55
CA MET A 1 1.16 -14.44 5.52
C MET A 1 1.37 -13.79 6.87
N THR A 2 2.45 -14.12 7.55
CA THR A 2 2.97 -13.33 8.66
C THR A 2 3.32 -11.93 8.13
N LYS A 3 2.96 -10.88 8.88
CA LYS A 3 3.32 -9.50 8.53
C LYS A 3 4.84 -9.43 8.36
N ALA A 4 5.32 -9.14 7.15
CA ALA A 4 6.74 -8.96 6.92
C ALA A 4 7.22 -7.81 7.83
N ASP A 5 8.28 -8.04 8.60
CA ASP A 5 8.90 -7.00 9.40
C ASP A 5 9.60 -6.03 8.44
N ILE A 6 8.99 -4.87 8.20
CA ILE A 6 9.52 -3.88 7.25
C ILE A 6 10.69 -3.18 7.89
N ARG A 7 11.76 -2.97 7.11
CA ARG A 7 12.94 -2.22 7.57
C ARG A 7 12.54 -0.88 8.21
N GLY A 8 13.18 -0.55 9.33
CA GLY A 8 12.80 0.59 10.15
C GLY A 8 12.95 1.96 9.45
N ASP A 9 13.85 2.07 8.48
CA ASP A 9 14.02 3.27 7.65
C ASP A 9 12.85 3.54 6.70
N PHE A 10 12.02 2.53 6.41
CA PHE A 10 10.79 2.68 5.62
C PHE A 10 9.52 2.77 6.45
N LYS A 11 9.63 3.05 7.77
CA LYS A 11 8.47 3.03 8.68
C LYS A 11 7.35 3.99 8.29
N GLU A 12 7.70 5.18 7.78
CA GLU A 12 6.73 6.19 7.32
C GLU A 12 5.85 5.67 6.16
N VAL A 13 6.43 4.82 5.31
CA VAL A 13 5.80 4.28 4.10
C VAL A 13 5.58 2.76 4.19
N GLU A 14 5.47 2.22 5.42
CA GLU A 14 5.39 0.78 5.71
C GLU A 14 4.30 0.09 4.87
N SER A 15 3.14 0.73 4.71
CA SER A 15 2.00 0.13 4.01
C SER A 15 2.25 -0.04 2.51
N GLN A 16 2.94 0.91 1.88
CA GLN A 16 3.29 0.89 0.47
C GLN A 16 4.38 -0.15 0.22
N ILE A 17 5.40 -0.20 1.08
CA ILE A 17 6.45 -1.24 1.00
C ILE A 17 5.86 -2.63 1.19
N ALA A 18 5.01 -2.83 2.20
CA ALA A 18 4.33 -4.11 2.42
C ALA A 18 3.51 -4.56 1.20
N ARG A 19 2.83 -3.63 0.52
CA ARG A 19 2.13 -3.91 -0.74
C ARG A 19 3.09 -4.34 -1.84
N LEU A 20 4.21 -3.64 -2.05
CA LEU A 20 5.22 -4.00 -3.04
C LEU A 20 5.78 -5.41 -2.79
N LEU A 21 6.11 -5.74 -1.54
CA LEU A 21 6.59 -7.07 -1.16
C LEU A 21 5.55 -8.17 -1.43
N ALA A 22 4.29 -7.92 -1.08
CA ALA A 22 3.22 -8.88 -1.34
C ALA A 22 3.03 -9.13 -2.85
N ILE A 23 3.15 -8.08 -3.67
CA ILE A 23 3.13 -8.23 -5.13
C ILE A 23 4.36 -9.01 -5.62
N GLY A 24 5.54 -8.78 -5.05
CA GLY A 24 6.78 -9.53 -5.36
C GLY A 24 6.66 -11.03 -5.13
N GLU A 25 6.06 -11.44 -4.01
CA GLU A 25 5.74 -12.86 -3.77
C GLU A 25 4.69 -13.38 -4.76
N GLY A 26 3.70 -12.55 -5.11
CA GLY A 26 2.73 -12.86 -6.16
C GLY A 26 3.36 -13.06 -7.56
N PHE A 27 4.49 -12.41 -7.86
CA PHE A 27 5.28 -12.69 -9.07
C PHE A 27 6.13 -13.95 -8.92
N ARG A 28 6.69 -14.21 -7.72
CA ARG A 28 7.48 -15.41 -7.43
C ARG A 28 6.71 -16.69 -7.71
N GLU A 29 5.46 -16.74 -7.28
CA GLU A 29 4.59 -17.90 -7.47
C GLU A 29 4.36 -18.21 -8.95
N LYS A 30 4.34 -17.18 -9.81
CA LYS A 30 4.07 -17.29 -11.25
C LYS A 30 5.24 -17.87 -12.05
N ASP A 31 6.51 -17.75 -11.61
CA ASP A 31 7.65 -18.35 -12.33
C ASP A 31 7.50 -19.87 -12.47
N ARG A 32 6.93 -20.52 -11.45
CA ARG A 32 6.63 -21.96 -11.51
C ARG A 32 5.62 -22.27 -12.62
N ASP A 33 4.59 -21.44 -12.76
CA ASP A 33 3.51 -21.63 -13.73
C ASP A 33 4.05 -21.43 -15.16
N TRP A 34 4.90 -20.43 -15.38
CA TRP A 34 5.62 -20.25 -16.65
C TRP A 34 6.45 -21.48 -17.04
N SER A 35 7.24 -21.98 -16.10
CA SER A 35 8.07 -23.17 -16.32
C SER A 35 7.23 -24.42 -16.60
N HIS A 36 6.10 -24.56 -15.90
CA HIS A 36 5.16 -25.66 -16.12
C HIS A 36 4.56 -25.61 -17.53
N MET A 37 3.97 -24.48 -17.92
CA MET A 37 3.33 -24.32 -19.23
C MET A 37 4.32 -24.55 -20.40
N LYS A 38 5.60 -24.18 -20.26
CA LYS A 38 6.58 -24.43 -21.32
C LYS A 38 6.99 -25.90 -21.44
N ASN A 39 7.18 -26.58 -20.31
CA ASN A 39 7.90 -27.85 -20.28
C ASN A 39 7.01 -29.08 -20.07
N LYS A 40 5.78 -28.89 -19.59
CA LYS A 40 4.89 -29.99 -19.17
C LYS A 40 3.59 -30.06 -19.93
N GLU A 41 3.37 -29.10 -20.83
CA GLU A 41 2.14 -28.94 -21.58
C GLU A 41 2.41 -28.97 -23.09
N ASP A 42 1.52 -28.38 -23.87
CA ASP A 42 1.54 -28.47 -25.32
C ASP A 42 2.29 -27.35 -26.05
N TRP A 43 3.13 -26.59 -25.34
CA TRP A 43 3.89 -25.48 -25.89
C TRP A 43 4.86 -25.91 -27.00
N GLU A 44 5.79 -26.84 -26.69
CA GLU A 44 6.88 -27.19 -27.60
C GLU A 44 6.37 -27.80 -28.91
N ARG A 45 5.37 -28.68 -28.84
CA ARG A 45 4.78 -29.29 -30.05
C ARG A 45 4.15 -28.26 -31.01
N ASN A 46 3.65 -27.15 -30.49
CA ASN A 46 3.01 -26.10 -31.29
C ASN A 46 4.04 -25.11 -31.84
N LEU A 47 5.13 -24.86 -31.11
CA LEU A 47 6.22 -23.99 -31.55
C LEU A 47 6.82 -24.44 -32.90
N TYR A 48 6.99 -25.75 -33.10
CA TYR A 48 7.54 -26.30 -34.35
C TYR A 48 6.57 -26.28 -35.54
N LYS A 49 5.27 -26.01 -35.31
CA LYS A 49 4.28 -25.83 -36.40
C LYS A 49 4.41 -24.47 -37.07
N ILE A 50 5.01 -23.49 -36.40
CA ILE A 50 5.24 -22.16 -36.96
C ILE A 50 6.48 -22.23 -37.84
N SER A 51 6.28 -22.24 -39.16
CA SER A 51 7.37 -22.39 -40.15
C SER A 51 8.24 -21.15 -40.33
N ASP A 52 7.66 -19.95 -40.17
CA ASP A 52 8.37 -18.69 -40.30
C ASP A 52 9.07 -18.31 -38.99
N ASP A 53 10.39 -18.11 -39.03
CA ASP A 53 11.18 -17.88 -37.83
C ASP A 53 10.81 -16.57 -37.12
N ARG A 54 10.37 -15.53 -37.85
CA ARG A 54 9.92 -14.27 -37.23
C ARG A 54 8.63 -14.48 -36.46
N ASN A 55 7.64 -15.12 -37.07
CA ASN A 55 6.40 -15.47 -36.37
C ASN A 55 6.67 -16.38 -35.17
N ARG A 56 7.60 -17.34 -35.29
CA ARG A 56 7.97 -18.24 -34.20
C ARG A 56 8.60 -17.45 -33.04
N ALA A 57 9.48 -16.49 -33.34
CA ALA A 57 10.04 -15.60 -32.33
C ALA A 57 8.96 -14.73 -31.69
N THR A 58 8.09 -14.09 -32.47
CA THR A 58 6.97 -13.27 -31.97
C THR A 58 6.05 -14.04 -31.03
N TRP A 59 5.62 -15.24 -31.43
CA TRP A 59 4.79 -16.11 -30.57
C TRP A 59 5.56 -16.56 -29.32
N GLY A 60 6.85 -16.84 -29.47
CA GLY A 60 7.76 -17.21 -28.38
C GLY A 60 7.92 -16.14 -27.30
N ARG A 61 7.72 -14.86 -27.64
CA ARG A 61 7.86 -13.74 -26.70
C ARG A 61 6.91 -13.80 -25.51
N ILE A 62 5.73 -14.39 -25.69
CA ILE A 62 4.78 -14.60 -24.59
C ILE A 62 5.45 -15.33 -23.42
N TYR A 63 6.20 -16.39 -23.72
CA TYR A 63 6.93 -17.10 -22.68
C TYR A 63 8.17 -16.33 -22.21
N SER A 64 9.02 -15.86 -23.12
CA SER A 64 10.31 -15.27 -22.73
C SER A 64 10.12 -14.01 -21.91
N ASP A 65 9.28 -13.09 -22.39
CA ASP A 65 9.08 -11.78 -21.79
C ASP A 65 8.20 -11.92 -20.55
N GLY A 66 7.19 -12.81 -20.60
CA GLY A 66 6.35 -13.13 -19.45
C GLY A 66 7.14 -13.70 -18.28
N ARG A 67 8.06 -14.64 -18.53
CA ARG A 67 8.90 -15.23 -17.49
C ARG A 67 10.00 -14.27 -17.00
N ASP A 68 10.61 -13.51 -17.91
CA ASP A 68 11.62 -12.51 -17.53
C ASP A 68 11.02 -11.44 -16.61
N MET A 69 9.83 -10.95 -16.94
CA MET A 69 9.06 -10.06 -16.09
C MET A 69 8.78 -10.68 -14.72
N ALA A 70 8.35 -11.95 -14.66
CA ALA A 70 8.10 -12.63 -13.39
C ALA A 70 9.34 -12.68 -12.48
N GLY A 71 10.48 -13.08 -13.07
CA GLY A 71 11.75 -13.17 -12.37
C GLY A 71 12.24 -11.81 -11.88
N PHE A 72 12.30 -10.83 -12.79
CA PHE A 72 12.72 -9.47 -12.47
C PHE A 72 11.85 -8.83 -11.38
N MET A 73 10.52 -8.86 -11.55
CA MET A 73 9.60 -8.20 -10.63
C MET A 73 9.62 -8.86 -9.26
N SER A 74 9.70 -10.20 -9.20
CA SER A 74 9.82 -10.91 -7.92
C SER A 74 11.10 -10.55 -7.19
N ASP A 75 12.24 -10.63 -7.87
CA ASP A 75 13.54 -10.34 -7.28
C ASP A 75 13.63 -8.89 -6.81
N ALA A 76 13.31 -7.94 -7.69
CA ALA A 76 13.42 -6.52 -7.40
C ALA A 76 12.47 -6.07 -6.28
N LEU A 77 11.23 -6.58 -6.26
CA LEU A 77 10.27 -6.19 -5.21
C LEU A 77 10.62 -6.83 -3.87
N CYS A 78 10.85 -8.14 -3.82
CA CYS A 78 11.13 -8.83 -2.55
C CYS A 78 12.44 -8.35 -1.91
N SER A 79 13.43 -7.99 -2.72
CA SER A 79 14.74 -7.54 -2.24
C SER A 79 14.73 -6.16 -1.57
N ILE A 80 13.70 -5.34 -1.78
CA ILE A 80 13.54 -4.02 -1.11
C ILE A 80 13.77 -4.13 0.40
N ASN A 81 13.27 -5.21 1.01
CA ASN A 81 13.26 -5.36 2.47
C ASN A 81 14.54 -5.94 3.07
N TYR A 82 15.50 -6.41 2.28
CA TYR A 82 16.74 -7.01 2.82
C TYR A 82 18.02 -6.62 2.08
N ASP A 83 17.96 -6.28 0.80
CA ASP A 83 19.15 -5.86 0.04
C ASP A 83 19.38 -4.36 0.19
N ILE A 84 19.99 -3.98 1.30
CA ILE A 84 20.36 -2.59 1.58
C ILE A 84 21.41 -2.04 0.60
N THR A 85 22.16 -2.91 -0.10
CA THR A 85 23.20 -2.48 -1.04
C THR A 85 22.60 -1.97 -2.34
N THR A 86 21.53 -2.60 -2.80
CA THR A 86 20.74 -2.15 -3.95
C THR A 86 19.71 -1.09 -3.56
N TYR A 87 19.10 -1.22 -2.37
CA TYR A 87 18.02 -0.36 -1.88
C TYR A 87 18.41 0.39 -0.59
N PRO A 88 19.43 1.27 -0.61
CA PRO A 88 19.85 2.00 0.57
C PRO A 88 18.87 3.12 0.98
N THR A 89 18.00 3.58 0.07
CA THR A 89 17.05 4.68 0.28
C THR A 89 15.76 4.44 -0.49
N LEU A 90 14.70 5.19 -0.18
CA LEU A 90 13.42 5.12 -0.90
C LEU A 90 13.57 5.57 -2.36
N THR A 91 14.44 6.54 -2.60
CA THR A 91 14.81 7.02 -3.93
C THR A 91 15.38 5.90 -4.79
N ARG A 92 16.31 5.11 -4.24
CA ARG A 92 16.87 3.95 -4.96
C ARG A 92 15.85 2.86 -5.23
N VAL A 93 14.88 2.67 -4.34
CA VAL A 93 13.76 1.75 -4.59
C VAL A 93 12.98 2.18 -5.83
N ILE A 94 12.67 3.47 -5.96
CA ILE A 94 11.92 3.99 -7.10
C ILE A 94 12.75 3.91 -8.39
N GLU A 95 13.97 4.43 -8.38
CA GLU A 95 14.86 4.47 -9.55
C GLU A 95 15.14 3.08 -10.14
N ARG A 96 15.12 2.02 -9.30
CA ARG A 96 15.36 0.65 -9.75
C ARG A 96 14.38 0.18 -10.83
N PHE A 97 13.17 0.73 -10.83
CA PHE A 97 12.10 0.36 -11.76
C PHE A 97 11.98 1.31 -12.96
N ASP A 98 12.75 2.39 -13.02
CA ASP A 98 12.72 3.31 -14.15
C ASP A 98 13.10 2.59 -15.45
N GLY A 99 12.24 2.70 -16.47
CA GLY A 99 12.47 2.06 -17.77
C GLY A 99 12.35 0.53 -17.74
N SER A 100 11.81 -0.04 -16.67
CA SER A 100 11.57 -1.49 -16.56
C SER A 100 10.21 -1.89 -17.13
N TRP A 101 9.77 -3.12 -16.82
CA TRP A 101 8.48 -3.67 -17.21
C TRP A 101 7.27 -2.79 -16.83
N ILE A 102 7.38 -1.99 -15.77
CA ILE A 102 6.27 -1.11 -15.33
C ILE A 102 6.05 0.10 -16.25
N ASP A 103 7.05 0.48 -17.06
CA ASP A 103 6.99 1.62 -17.97
C ASP A 103 6.79 1.22 -19.43
N SER A 104 6.88 -0.08 -19.72
CA SER A 104 6.79 -0.61 -21.08
C SER A 104 5.34 -0.78 -21.52
N ASP A 105 5.04 -0.45 -22.79
CA ASP A 105 3.78 -0.89 -23.41
C ASP A 105 3.93 -2.35 -23.85
N LEU A 106 3.28 -3.23 -23.09
CA LEU A 106 3.33 -4.68 -23.29
C LEU A 106 2.16 -5.22 -24.11
N THR A 107 1.23 -4.35 -24.49
CA THR A 107 0.05 -4.70 -25.30
C THR A 107 0.45 -5.34 -26.64
N PRO A 108 1.42 -4.80 -27.40
CA PRO A 108 1.79 -5.35 -28.70
C PRO A 108 2.33 -6.78 -28.62
N ILE A 109 3.00 -7.16 -27.52
CA ILE A 109 3.55 -8.51 -27.34
C ILE A 109 2.41 -9.54 -27.34
N VAL A 110 1.32 -9.23 -26.63
CA VAL A 110 0.16 -10.12 -26.53
C VAL A 110 -0.61 -10.15 -27.84
N GLU A 111 -0.90 -8.99 -28.42
CA GLU A 111 -1.66 -8.90 -29.66
C GLU A 111 -0.97 -9.59 -30.84
N ASP A 112 0.34 -9.35 -31.00
CA ASP A 112 1.07 -9.93 -32.12
C ASP A 112 1.25 -11.45 -31.96
N ALA A 113 1.40 -11.95 -30.73
CA ALA A 113 1.44 -13.38 -30.49
C ALA A 113 0.08 -14.05 -30.76
N ILE A 114 -1.04 -13.40 -30.40
CA ILE A 114 -2.39 -13.90 -30.74
C ILE A 114 -2.58 -13.95 -32.25
N LYS A 115 -2.20 -12.89 -33.00
CA LYS A 115 -2.26 -12.88 -34.47
C LYS A 115 -1.47 -14.04 -35.08
N VAL A 116 -0.29 -14.35 -34.53
CA VAL A 116 0.49 -15.51 -34.97
C VAL A 116 -0.25 -16.82 -34.63
N ASN A 117 -0.81 -16.95 -33.43
CA ASN A 117 -1.54 -18.14 -33.01
C ASN A 117 -2.71 -18.44 -33.96
N GLU A 118 -3.49 -17.42 -34.32
CA GLU A 118 -4.60 -17.49 -35.26
C GLU A 118 -4.14 -17.81 -36.69
N LYS A 119 -3.09 -17.12 -37.17
CA LYS A 119 -2.54 -17.33 -38.53
C LYS A 119 -2.12 -18.77 -38.80
N TYR A 120 -1.60 -19.46 -37.78
CA TYR A 120 -1.15 -20.84 -37.88
C TYR A 120 -2.18 -21.85 -37.35
N GLU A 121 -3.39 -21.38 -36.99
CA GLU A 121 -4.49 -22.20 -36.45
C GLU A 121 -4.03 -23.11 -35.30
N LEU A 122 -3.20 -22.55 -34.41
CA LEU A 122 -2.61 -23.32 -33.33
C LEU A 122 -3.64 -23.59 -32.24
N ASN A 123 -3.85 -24.88 -31.95
CA ASN A 123 -4.54 -25.32 -30.75
C ASN A 123 -3.49 -25.59 -29.66
N CYS A 124 -3.23 -24.56 -28.84
CA CYS A 124 -2.23 -24.59 -27.78
C CYS A 124 -2.82 -24.09 -26.46
N TRP A 125 -3.19 -25.02 -25.59
CA TRP A 125 -3.74 -24.68 -24.28
C TRP A 125 -2.75 -23.89 -23.43
N ALA A 126 -1.47 -24.29 -23.44
CA ALA A 126 -0.40 -23.59 -22.72
C ALA A 126 -0.29 -22.13 -23.14
N PHE A 127 -0.45 -21.82 -24.43
CA PHE A 127 -0.42 -20.45 -24.94
C PHE A 127 -1.55 -19.60 -24.35
N ASP A 128 -2.79 -20.10 -24.35
CA ASP A 128 -3.93 -19.36 -23.81
C ASP A 128 -3.76 -19.06 -22.31
N GLN A 129 -3.22 -20.03 -21.56
CA GLN A 129 -2.90 -19.83 -20.15
C GLN A 129 -1.78 -18.82 -19.96
N MET A 130 -0.71 -18.89 -20.78
CA MET A 130 0.38 -17.93 -20.74
C MET A 130 -0.09 -16.50 -21.08
N VAL A 131 -1.00 -16.34 -22.04
CA VAL A 131 -1.61 -15.04 -22.37
C VAL A 131 -2.38 -14.48 -21.17
N THR A 132 -3.17 -15.32 -20.50
CA THR A 132 -3.93 -14.93 -19.30
C THR A 132 -2.97 -14.52 -18.18
N LEU A 133 -1.96 -15.35 -17.91
CA LEU A 133 -0.94 -15.09 -16.90
C LEU A 133 -0.18 -13.79 -17.18
N PHE A 134 0.16 -13.51 -18.44
CA PHE A 134 0.87 -12.27 -18.79
C PHE A 134 0.00 -11.03 -18.57
N LYS A 135 -1.29 -11.07 -18.91
CA LYS A 135 -2.23 -9.97 -18.64
C LYS A 135 -2.39 -9.70 -17.14
N ASP A 136 -2.40 -10.74 -16.33
CA ASP A 136 -2.41 -10.61 -14.87
C ASP A 136 -1.12 -9.92 -14.37
N GLN A 137 0.04 -10.31 -14.91
CA GLN A 137 1.31 -9.65 -14.61
C GLN A 137 1.35 -8.18 -15.03
N GLN A 138 0.81 -7.83 -16.19
CA GLN A 138 0.67 -6.44 -16.65
C GLN A 138 -0.18 -5.62 -15.67
N SER A 139 -1.27 -6.20 -15.18
CA SER A 139 -2.14 -5.57 -14.17
C SER A 139 -1.40 -5.34 -12.86
N LEU A 140 -0.64 -6.34 -12.37
CA LEU A 140 0.20 -6.19 -11.18
C LEU A 140 1.28 -5.11 -11.36
N ALA A 141 1.92 -5.04 -12.52
CA ALA A 141 2.91 -4.01 -12.82
C ALA A 141 2.32 -2.60 -12.78
N GLN A 142 1.07 -2.41 -13.22
CA GLN A 142 0.39 -1.12 -13.06
C GLN A 142 0.12 -0.75 -11.60
N VAL A 143 -0.19 -1.74 -10.75
CA VAL A 143 -0.33 -1.52 -9.30
C VAL A 143 1.02 -1.15 -8.68
N VAL A 144 2.12 -1.78 -9.11
CA VAL A 144 3.48 -1.42 -8.69
C VAL A 144 3.77 0.02 -9.08
N LYS A 145 3.59 0.39 -10.35
CA LYS A 145 3.79 1.77 -10.84
C LYS A 145 3.03 2.78 -10.00
N SER A 146 1.72 2.58 -9.82
CA SER A 146 0.88 3.46 -9.02
C SER A 146 1.34 3.56 -7.57
N THR A 147 1.87 2.47 -7.00
CA THR A 147 2.41 2.45 -5.64
C THR A 147 3.73 3.20 -5.54
N LEU A 148 4.60 3.12 -6.55
CA LEU A 148 5.83 3.91 -6.64
C LEU A 148 5.54 5.40 -6.78
N GLU A 149 4.50 5.79 -7.53
CA GLU A 149 4.06 7.19 -7.60
C GLU A 149 3.59 7.71 -6.24
N LEU A 150 2.83 6.91 -5.47
CA LEU A 150 2.47 7.28 -4.09
C LEU A 150 3.70 7.42 -3.18
N LEU A 151 4.75 6.63 -3.41
CA LEU A 151 6.00 6.74 -2.67
C LEU A 151 6.76 8.03 -3.02
N LYS A 152 6.73 8.47 -4.29
CA LYS A 152 7.29 9.77 -4.72
C LYS A 152 6.62 10.95 -4.01
N ASP A 153 5.34 10.80 -3.63
CA ASP A 153 4.60 11.84 -2.91
C ASP A 153 4.85 11.84 -1.39
N SER A 154 5.56 10.85 -0.84
CA SER A 154 5.84 10.76 0.60
C SER A 154 6.83 11.83 1.08
N ASP A 155 6.76 12.16 2.38
CA ASP A 155 7.69 13.11 2.99
C ASP A 155 9.10 12.53 3.03
N LEU A 156 9.23 11.22 3.29
CA LEU A 156 10.49 10.49 3.21
C LEU A 156 11.18 10.67 1.86
N TYR A 157 10.48 10.42 0.75
CA TYR A 157 11.06 10.60 -0.59
C TYR A 157 11.47 12.04 -0.85
N LYS A 158 10.58 12.99 -0.51
CA LYS A 158 10.85 14.42 -0.68
C LYS A 158 12.09 14.84 0.10
N LEU A 159 12.23 14.39 1.35
CA LEU A 159 13.37 14.67 2.21
C LEU A 159 14.67 14.12 1.62
N GLU A 160 14.68 12.88 1.14
CA GLU A 160 15.84 12.27 0.49
C GLU A 160 16.30 13.04 -0.75
N ASN A 161 15.36 13.67 -1.47
CA ASN A 161 15.62 14.40 -2.71
C ASN A 161 15.74 15.92 -2.52
N GLY A 162 15.79 16.42 -1.28
CA GLY A 162 15.88 17.86 -1.00
C GLY A 162 14.65 18.66 -1.44
N ILE A 163 13.52 18.00 -1.66
CA ILE A 163 12.24 18.62 -1.99
C ILE A 163 11.61 19.14 -0.69
N PRO A 164 11.11 20.38 -0.67
CA PRO A 164 10.43 20.92 0.51
C PRO A 164 9.27 20.04 0.95
N VAL A 165 9.32 19.62 2.20
CA VAL A 165 8.21 18.94 2.86
C VAL A 165 7.35 20.00 3.54
N ASN A 166 6.14 20.23 3.03
CA ASN A 166 5.12 20.94 3.79
C ASN A 166 4.62 20.01 4.89
N LYS A 167 5.37 19.92 5.99
CA LYS A 167 4.73 19.54 7.23
C LYS A 167 3.69 20.63 7.47
N GLU A 168 2.41 20.27 7.50
CA GLU A 168 1.47 21.14 8.17
C GLU A 168 1.98 21.26 9.60
N THR A 169 2.73 22.33 9.86
CA THR A 169 3.00 22.77 11.21
C THR A 169 1.62 23.09 11.74
N SER A 170 1.06 22.18 12.53
CA SER A 170 -0.03 22.53 13.42
C SER A 170 0.50 23.68 14.26
N ASN A 171 0.19 24.91 13.86
CA ASN A 171 0.55 26.09 14.63
C ASN A 171 -0.24 26.00 15.92
N ILE A 172 0.37 25.48 16.97
CA ILE A 172 -0.21 25.52 18.30
C ILE A 172 -0.13 26.97 18.76
N THR A 173 -1.21 27.72 18.53
CA THR A 173 -1.38 29.06 19.10
C THR A 173 -1.74 28.89 20.57
N ILE A 174 -0.78 29.11 21.47
CA ILE A 174 -1.03 29.14 22.90
C ILE A 174 -1.35 30.58 23.32
N SER A 175 -2.61 30.86 23.63
CA SER A 175 -3.08 32.16 24.14
C SER A 175 -3.32 32.07 25.67
N ASN A 176 -3.16 33.19 26.39
CA ASN A 176 -3.33 33.32 27.86
C ASN A 176 -2.28 32.62 28.76
N VAL A 177 -1.00 32.71 28.42
CA VAL A 177 0.07 32.27 29.32
C VAL A 177 0.72 33.48 30.00
N SER A 178 0.52 33.64 31.32
CA SER A 178 1.30 34.56 32.15
C SER A 178 2.23 33.77 33.06
N GLY A 179 3.54 34.04 32.98
CA GLY A 179 4.54 33.49 33.90
C GLY A 179 5.07 32.09 33.62
N SER A 180 4.85 31.49 32.43
CA SER A 180 5.46 30.19 32.09
C SER A 180 6.72 30.34 31.23
N ASN A 181 7.76 29.60 31.59
CA ASN A 181 8.94 29.41 30.73
C ASN A 181 8.64 28.29 29.73
N ILE A 182 8.52 28.62 28.45
CA ILE A 182 8.37 27.63 27.38
C ILE A 182 9.77 27.18 26.95
N ALA A 183 10.15 25.96 27.32
CA ALA A 183 11.34 25.31 26.79
C ALA A 183 10.98 24.62 25.47
N ILE A 184 11.47 25.18 24.36
CA ILE A 184 11.37 24.54 23.05
C ILE A 184 12.63 23.68 22.90
N SER A 185 12.45 22.37 22.65
CA SER A 185 13.45 21.31 22.48
C SER A 185 13.90 20.53 23.73
N SER A 186 13.03 19.69 24.29
CA SER A 186 13.48 18.56 25.13
C SER A 186 12.62 17.33 24.92
N SER A 187 13.24 16.25 24.44
CA SER A 187 12.71 14.89 24.46
C SER A 187 12.52 14.43 25.91
N ASN A 188 11.32 13.97 26.26
CA ASN A 188 10.84 13.52 27.59
C ASN A 188 10.15 14.59 28.45
N VAL A 189 9.08 15.19 27.94
CA VAL A 189 8.11 15.90 28.78
C VAL A 189 6.74 15.26 28.58
N ASP A 190 6.17 14.70 29.66
CA ASP A 190 4.77 14.30 29.72
C ASP A 190 3.91 15.57 29.74
N GLN A 191 3.37 15.94 28.58
CA GLN A 191 2.52 17.12 28.45
C GLN A 191 1.08 16.75 28.84
N LYS A 192 0.68 17.11 30.05
CA LYS A 192 -0.71 17.01 30.49
C LYS A 192 -1.51 18.11 29.78
N VAL A 193 -2.24 17.74 28.73
CA VAL A 193 -3.08 18.67 27.96
C VAL A 193 -4.29 19.07 28.80
N GLU A 194 -4.32 20.31 29.29
CA GLU A 194 -5.55 20.94 29.78
C GLU A 194 -6.37 21.40 28.56
N GLY A 195 -7.60 20.87 28.39
CA GLY A 195 -8.50 21.19 27.27
C GLY A 195 -9.26 19.99 26.67
N THR A 196 -8.99 18.78 27.13
CA THR A 196 -9.67 17.55 26.67
C THR A 196 -11.15 17.49 27.01
N ASP A 197 -11.58 18.16 28.08
CA ASP A 197 -12.99 18.27 28.46
C ASP A 197 -13.85 18.94 27.37
N ALA A 198 -13.27 19.87 26.59
CA ALA A 198 -13.98 20.52 25.49
C ALA A 198 -14.33 19.54 24.36
N ILE A 199 -13.44 18.59 24.06
CA ILE A 199 -13.68 17.57 23.02
C ILE A 199 -14.84 16.65 23.42
N PHE A 200 -14.90 16.23 24.69
CA PHE A 200 -16.00 15.42 25.21
C PHE A 200 -17.31 16.21 25.25
N ALA A 201 -17.27 17.49 25.65
CA ALA A 201 -18.44 18.36 25.65
C ALA A 201 -19.01 18.59 24.23
N ASP A 202 -18.14 18.86 23.25
CA ASP A 202 -18.54 19.05 21.85
C ASP A 202 -19.10 17.76 21.23
N LEU A 203 -18.51 16.61 21.56
CA LEU A 203 -19.01 15.32 21.16
C LEU A 203 -20.38 15.02 21.77
N MET A 204 -20.58 15.29 23.08
CA MET A 204 -21.89 15.17 23.72
C MET A 204 -22.92 16.09 23.06
N ALA A 205 -22.56 17.32 22.73
CA ALA A 205 -23.45 18.27 22.06
C ALA A 205 -23.79 17.84 20.62
N ALA A 206 -22.84 17.26 19.89
CA ALA A 206 -23.08 16.71 18.55
C ALA A 206 -24.03 15.52 18.58
N ILE A 207 -23.84 14.63 19.55
CA ILE A 207 -24.77 13.52 19.83
C ILE A 207 -26.15 14.09 20.18
N ASP A 208 -26.24 15.07 21.07
CA ASP A 208 -27.51 15.70 21.50
C ASP A 208 -28.29 16.39 20.38
N LYS A 209 -27.63 16.89 19.35
CA LYS A 209 -28.28 17.49 18.18
C LYS A 209 -28.65 16.48 17.10
N ALA A 210 -28.08 15.29 17.13
CA ALA A 210 -28.35 14.25 16.16
C ALA A 210 -29.69 13.55 16.43
N ASP A 211 -30.39 13.21 15.34
CA ASP A 211 -31.59 12.37 15.35
C ASP A 211 -31.17 10.90 15.19
N ILE A 212 -30.78 10.28 16.32
CA ILE A 212 -30.32 8.89 16.38
C ILE A 212 -31.07 8.11 17.45
N ASP A 213 -31.32 6.84 17.16
CA ASP A 213 -31.74 5.86 18.14
C ASP A 213 -30.59 5.56 19.13
N LYS A 214 -30.93 5.33 20.40
CA LYS A 214 -29.97 5.01 21.49
C LYS A 214 -28.95 6.10 21.84
N LYS A 215 -29.33 7.37 21.69
CA LYS A 215 -28.56 8.55 22.16
C LYS A 215 -27.94 8.39 23.55
N GLU A 216 -28.71 7.93 24.54
CA GLU A 216 -28.24 7.80 25.93
C GLU A 216 -27.09 6.80 26.10
N ALA A 217 -27.14 5.65 25.40
CA ALA A 217 -26.08 4.65 25.48
C ALA A 217 -24.76 5.17 24.88
N LEU A 218 -24.86 5.97 23.82
CA LEU A 218 -23.68 6.61 23.22
C LEU A 218 -23.11 7.68 24.15
N LYS A 219 -23.96 8.51 24.78
CA LYS A 219 -23.52 9.51 25.77
C LYS A 219 -22.85 8.87 26.99
N GLU A 220 -23.38 7.76 27.50
CA GLU A 220 -22.77 7.01 28.60
C GLU A 220 -21.35 6.54 28.25
N SER A 221 -21.15 6.02 27.03
CA SER A 221 -19.82 5.62 26.58
C SER A 221 -18.85 6.80 26.39
N VAL A 222 -19.35 8.00 26.10
CA VAL A 222 -18.55 9.24 26.08
C VAL A 222 -18.16 9.66 27.50
N SER A 223 -19.07 9.60 28.46
CA SER A 223 -18.77 9.85 29.87
C SER A 223 -17.74 8.86 30.42
N GLU A 224 -17.86 7.57 30.08
CA GLU A 224 -16.88 6.56 30.49
C GLU A 224 -15.48 6.87 29.93
N MET A 225 -15.38 7.32 28.66
CA MET A 225 -14.10 7.76 28.10
C MET A 225 -13.54 8.98 28.83
N GLN A 226 -14.37 9.97 29.16
CA GLN A 226 -13.95 11.17 29.87
C GLN A 226 -13.42 10.83 31.27
N GLU A 227 -14.11 9.98 32.03
CA GLU A 227 -13.68 9.55 33.36
C GLU A 227 -12.37 8.74 33.34
N LYS A 228 -12.15 7.96 32.27
CA LYS A 228 -10.97 7.09 32.11
C LYS A 228 -9.79 7.82 31.50
N GLN A 229 -9.92 9.10 31.15
CA GLN A 229 -8.89 9.88 30.48
C GLN A 229 -7.59 9.93 31.29
N GLY A 230 -6.44 9.73 30.62
CA GLY A 230 -5.13 9.73 31.26
C GLY A 230 -4.86 8.51 32.14
N THR A 231 -5.74 7.50 32.11
CA THR A 231 -5.55 6.21 32.78
C THR A 231 -5.32 5.10 31.75
N SER A 232 -4.72 3.98 32.16
CA SER A 232 -4.58 2.78 31.32
C SER A 232 -5.92 2.18 30.87
N GLY A 233 -7.04 2.61 31.46
CA GLY A 233 -8.39 2.19 31.08
C GLY A 233 -8.97 2.91 29.86
N PHE A 234 -8.34 3.99 29.39
CA PHE A 234 -8.89 4.82 28.31
C PHE A 234 -9.05 4.04 26.99
N GLY A 235 -8.05 3.27 26.58
CA GLY A 235 -8.13 2.49 25.33
C GLY A 235 -9.25 1.45 25.31
N ALA A 236 -9.63 0.90 26.48
CA ALA A 236 -10.76 -0.02 26.59
C ALA A 236 -12.12 0.72 26.53
N ALA A 237 -12.20 1.93 27.05
CA ALA A 237 -13.37 2.80 26.94
C ALA A 237 -13.55 3.29 25.49
N TYR A 238 -12.47 3.71 24.83
CA TYR A 238 -12.46 4.11 23.42
C TYR A 238 -12.97 3.01 22.49
N LYS A 239 -12.50 1.76 22.67
CA LYS A 239 -13.01 0.61 21.89
C LYS A 239 -14.51 0.40 22.08
N ARG A 240 -15.02 0.51 23.31
CA ARG A 240 -16.46 0.37 23.59
C ARG A 240 -17.28 1.49 22.97
N PHE A 241 -16.79 2.73 23.03
CA PHE A 241 -17.39 3.86 22.32
C PHE A 241 -17.44 3.63 20.81
N THR A 242 -16.34 3.24 20.16
CA THR A 242 -16.34 3.00 18.70
C THR A 242 -17.31 1.89 18.29
N ALA A 243 -17.47 0.85 19.11
CA ALA A 243 -18.45 -0.20 18.88
C ALA A 243 -19.89 0.30 19.02
N ALA A 244 -20.16 1.15 20.03
CA ALA A 244 -21.47 1.79 20.20
C ALA A 244 -21.77 2.82 19.08
N ALA A 245 -20.75 3.48 18.56
CA ALA A 245 -20.84 4.49 17.51
C ALA A 245 -20.90 3.92 16.09
N ALA A 246 -20.76 2.61 15.89
CA ALA A 246 -20.58 2.01 14.56
C ALA A 246 -21.69 2.38 13.56
N ASN A 247 -22.94 2.49 14.01
CA ASN A 247 -24.08 2.88 13.17
C ASN A 247 -24.28 4.40 13.07
N HIS A 248 -23.47 5.19 13.77
CA HIS A 248 -23.58 6.65 13.92
C HIS A 248 -22.26 7.36 13.57
N MET A 249 -21.42 6.71 12.75
CA MET A 249 -20.08 7.20 12.42
C MET A 249 -20.06 8.55 11.72
N THR A 250 -21.14 8.97 11.05
CA THR A 250 -21.23 10.31 10.42
C THR A 250 -21.18 11.45 11.44
N ILE A 251 -21.66 11.22 12.67
CA ILE A 251 -21.65 12.19 13.77
C ILE A 251 -20.30 12.15 14.51
N VAL A 252 -19.73 10.95 14.63
CA VAL A 252 -18.55 10.69 15.45
C VAL A 252 -17.24 10.87 14.69
N ALA A 253 -17.21 10.62 13.38
CA ALA A 253 -16.01 10.67 12.55
C ALA A 253 -15.17 11.97 12.69
N PRO A 254 -15.77 13.17 12.78
CA PRO A 254 -15.00 14.41 12.98
C PRO A 254 -14.18 14.43 14.28
N PHE A 255 -14.59 13.67 15.29
CA PHE A 255 -13.95 13.62 16.61
C PHE A 255 -12.95 12.47 16.75
N ILE A 256 -12.97 11.48 15.84
CA ILE A 256 -12.09 10.30 15.90
C ILE A 256 -10.60 10.65 15.95
N PRO A 257 -10.06 11.57 15.13
CA PRO A 257 -8.64 11.92 15.19
C PRO A 257 -8.24 12.47 16.57
N ALA A 258 -9.06 13.35 17.13
CA ALA A 258 -8.81 13.97 18.43
C ALA A 258 -8.90 12.96 19.58
N LEU A 259 -9.90 12.08 19.56
CA LEU A 259 -10.03 11.00 20.55
C LEU A 259 -8.92 9.95 20.46
N SER A 260 -8.44 9.66 19.24
CA SER A 260 -7.34 8.71 19.02
C SER A 260 -6.00 9.24 19.51
N ALA A 261 -5.82 10.57 19.53
CA ALA A 261 -4.63 11.21 20.08
C ALA A 261 -4.53 11.11 21.61
N LEU A 262 -5.61 10.67 22.28
CA LEU A 262 -5.66 10.45 23.73
C LEU A 262 -5.34 8.99 24.13
N LEU A 263 -5.07 8.10 23.17
CA LEU A 263 -4.72 6.68 23.37
C LEU A 263 -3.29 6.48 23.85
#